data_AF-A0A402A4E3-F1
#
_entry.id   AF-A0A402A4E3-F1
#
_cell.length_a   1.000
_cell.length_b   1.000
_cell.length_c   1.000
_cell.angle_alpha   90.00
_cell.angle_beta   90.00
_cell.angle_gamma   90.00
#
_symmetry.space_group_name_H-M   'P 1'
#
loop_
_entity.id
_entity.type
_entity.pdbx_description
1 polymer ?
#
loop_
_entity_poly.entity_id
_entity_poly.type
_entity_poly.pdbx_seq_one_letter_code
_entity_poly.pdbx_strand_id
1 'polypeptide(L)'
;MQAYVLPKGVMFSILILTILLMTSGVVLLFYTTVSHPAELRSQATATVRSLQTASTNSTVTAQAQTTTIAQGQARAVATSLAQATIQAQATTTAQQAIYTQATSGTPLLTSTLAEQGTANWDTYSAQEGGGCSFSDGAFHAAILGKGFYLSCFAQGKALADLTNFALEVQLNPIQGDAGGVIFRANDQTHTSYMFRLTHDGYFSLDARTDPSHGTALAYEKNPLVSFAPGKKLTLTIIAQGSNIYLYINKQLVGSVNDTTYSTGKIGFFASDTTNPTEMAFSNLRVWKL
;
A
#
# COMPACT_ATOMS: atom_id res chain seq x y z
N MET A 1 63.67 105.76 19.87
CA MET A 1 63.25 104.36 19.64
C MET A 1 64.47 103.47 19.83
N GLN A 2 64.56 102.78 20.97
CA GLN A 2 65.67 101.85 21.26
C GLN A 2 65.46 100.54 20.49
N ALA A 3 66.38 100.20 19.60
CA ALA A 3 66.42 98.90 18.93
C ALA A 3 67.19 97.92 19.83
N TYR A 4 66.48 96.96 20.43
CA TYR A 4 67.07 95.94 21.28
C TYR A 4 67.74 94.88 20.40
N VAL A 5 69.07 94.94 20.28
CA VAL A 5 69.87 93.98 19.50
C VAL A 5 70.10 92.73 20.35
N LEU A 6 69.47 91.62 19.96
CA LEU A 6 69.63 90.32 20.62
C LEU A 6 71.09 89.83 20.55
N PRO A 7 71.66 89.24 21.62
CA PRO A 7 73.02 88.69 21.62
C PRO A 7 73.18 87.58 20.58
N LYS A 8 74.31 87.54 19.86
CA LYS A 8 74.59 86.54 18.80
C LYS A 8 74.44 85.08 19.26
N GLY A 9 74.73 84.77 20.53
CA GLY A 9 74.50 83.45 21.12
C GLY A 9 73.02 83.09 21.29
N VAL A 10 72.17 84.09 21.57
CA VAL A 10 70.70 83.89 21.67
C VAL A 10 70.10 83.65 20.29
N MET A 11 70.57 84.34 19.24
CA MET A 11 70.17 84.07 17.86
C MET A 11 70.53 82.65 17.39
N PHE A 12 71.72 82.15 17.72
CA PHE A 12 72.16 80.81 17.33
C PHE A 12 71.32 79.71 18.01
N SER A 13 71.00 79.91 19.30
CA SER A 13 70.10 79.03 20.05
C SER A 13 68.67 79.03 19.50
N ILE A 14 68.15 80.20 19.07
CA ILE A 14 66.83 80.31 18.41
C ILE A 14 66.83 79.57 17.05
N LEU A 15 67.92 79.66 16.28
CA LEU A 15 68.05 78.96 15.00
C LEU A 15 68.10 77.43 15.18
N ILE A 16 68.82 76.94 16.18
CA ILE A 16 68.86 75.51 16.50
C ILE A 16 67.49 75.03 16.98
N LEU A 17 66.81 75.80 17.83
CA LEU A 17 65.48 75.48 18.34
C LEU A 17 64.43 75.42 17.21
N THR A 18 64.49 76.34 16.25
CA THR A 18 63.57 76.36 15.11
C THR A 18 63.80 75.18 14.15
N ILE A 19 65.06 74.79 13.91
CA ILE A 19 65.37 73.59 13.12
C ILE A 19 64.88 72.33 13.83
N LEU A 20 65.08 72.21 15.15
CA LEU A 20 64.57 71.09 15.95
C LEU A 20 63.04 71.00 15.94
N LEU A 21 62.35 72.14 15.98
CA LEU A 21 60.88 72.19 15.86
C LEU A 21 60.42 71.79 14.45
N MET A 22 61.12 72.19 13.40
CA MET A 22 60.78 71.81 12.03
C MET A 22 61.07 70.33 11.75
N THR A 23 62.19 69.78 12.22
CA THR A 23 62.49 68.35 12.07
C THR A 23 61.54 67.49 12.90
N SER A 24 61.22 67.91 14.12
CA SER A 24 60.17 67.29 14.96
C SER A 24 58.82 67.31 14.25
N GLY A 25 58.41 68.45 13.67
CA GLY A 25 57.16 68.58 12.92
C GLY A 25 57.09 67.69 11.68
N VAL A 26 58.18 67.58 10.91
CA VAL A 26 58.25 66.70 9.73
C VAL A 26 58.21 65.22 10.13
N VAL A 27 58.92 64.82 11.20
CA VAL A 27 58.87 63.44 11.72
C VAL A 27 57.47 63.10 12.22
N LEU A 28 56.81 64.03 12.94
CA LEU A 28 55.45 63.85 13.41
C LEU A 28 54.46 63.76 12.23
N LEU A 29 54.62 64.59 11.19
CA LEU A 29 53.82 64.51 9.97
C LEU A 29 54.03 63.19 9.23
N PHE A 30 55.28 62.74 9.05
CA PHE A 30 55.57 61.47 8.40
C PHE A 30 54.98 60.30 9.20
N TYR A 31 55.12 60.34 10.53
CA TYR A 31 54.55 59.33 11.41
C TYR A 31 53.01 59.30 11.33
N THR A 32 52.35 60.46 11.40
CA THR A 32 50.88 60.56 11.40
C THR A 32 50.25 60.35 10.02
N THR A 33 50.94 60.68 8.94
CA THR A 33 50.38 60.60 7.57
C THR A 33 50.81 59.35 6.80
N VAL A 34 51.94 58.73 7.16
CA VAL A 34 52.50 57.57 6.44
C VAL A 34 52.58 56.34 7.33
N SER A 35 53.36 56.38 8.41
CA SER A 35 53.70 55.17 9.19
C SER A 35 52.51 54.64 9.99
N HIS A 36 51.86 55.49 10.78
CA HIS A 36 50.73 55.12 11.62
C HIS A 36 49.50 54.61 10.82
N PRO A 37 49.05 55.29 9.73
CA PRO A 37 47.99 54.75 8.89
C PRO A 37 48.38 53.46 8.16
N ALA A 38 49.66 53.23 7.83
CA ALA A 38 50.12 51.97 7.25
C ALA A 38 50.02 50.80 8.24
N GLU A 39 50.39 51.01 9.51
CA GLU A 39 50.21 50.00 10.57
C GLU A 39 48.73 49.67 10.77
N LEU A 40 47.87 50.69 10.87
CA LEU A 40 46.42 50.53 10.99
C LEU A 40 45.82 49.75 9.80
N ARG A 41 46.28 50.02 8.58
CA ARG A 41 45.87 49.27 7.37
C ARG A 41 46.34 47.82 7.41
N SER A 42 47.55 47.54 7.89
CA SER A 42 48.07 46.17 8.01
C SER A 42 47.27 45.36 9.04
N GLN A 43 46.96 45.96 10.19
CA GLN A 43 46.15 45.35 11.24
C GLN A 43 44.71 45.13 10.77
N ALA A 44 44.11 46.11 10.08
CA ALA A 44 42.78 45.96 9.48
C ALA A 44 42.75 44.82 8.43
N THR A 45 43.79 44.70 7.60
CA THR A 45 43.88 43.63 6.59
C THR A 45 44.05 42.26 7.24
N ALA A 46 44.84 42.15 8.31
CA ALA A 46 45.01 40.90 9.06
C ALA A 46 43.69 40.46 9.72
N THR A 47 42.94 41.39 10.31
CA THR A 47 41.62 41.14 10.91
C THR A 47 40.57 40.73 9.87
N VAL A 48 40.54 41.39 8.70
CA VAL A 48 39.61 40.99 7.62
C VAL A 48 39.93 39.59 7.10
N ARG A 49 41.22 39.25 6.91
CA ARG A 49 41.61 37.89 6.48
C ARG A 49 41.24 36.82 7.52
N SER A 50 41.43 37.08 8.82
CA SER A 50 41.08 36.11 9.85
C SER A 50 39.56 35.88 9.94
N LEU A 51 38.76 36.94 9.85
CA LEU A 51 37.30 36.85 9.81
C LEU A 51 36.80 36.12 8.55
N GLN A 52 37.40 36.39 7.39
CA GLN A 52 37.02 35.71 6.14
C GLN A 52 37.41 34.23 6.15
N THR A 53 38.57 33.89 6.71
CA THR A 53 38.99 32.49 6.90
C THR A 53 38.06 31.77 7.88
N ALA A 54 37.70 32.42 8.99
CA ALA A 54 36.74 31.86 9.96
C ALA A 54 35.35 31.66 9.36
N SER A 55 34.86 32.61 8.54
CA SER A 55 33.58 32.52 7.83
C SER A 55 33.59 31.43 6.75
N THR A 56 34.70 31.26 6.03
CA THR A 56 34.83 30.18 5.02
C THR A 56 34.85 28.82 5.72
N ASN A 57 35.62 28.68 6.81
CA ASN A 57 35.70 27.44 7.58
C ASN A 57 34.35 27.06 8.21
N SER A 58 33.59 28.02 8.74
CA SER A 58 32.25 27.77 9.26
C SER A 58 31.26 27.35 8.17
N THR A 59 31.34 27.97 6.99
CA THR A 59 30.50 27.62 5.83
C THR A 59 30.81 26.21 5.30
N VAL A 60 32.09 25.87 5.13
CA VAL A 60 32.52 24.53 4.70
C VAL A 60 32.10 23.47 5.72
N THR A 61 32.24 23.76 7.01
CA THR A 61 31.82 22.83 8.08
C THR A 61 30.30 22.62 8.07
N ALA A 62 29.51 23.69 7.93
CA ALA A 62 28.06 23.60 7.83
C ALA A 62 27.60 22.82 6.57
N GLN A 63 28.28 23.02 5.44
CA GLN A 63 28.02 22.28 4.20
C GLN A 63 28.39 20.79 4.31
N ALA A 64 29.52 20.46 4.95
CA ALA A 64 29.92 19.08 5.19
C ALA A 64 28.96 18.35 6.15
N GLN A 65 28.52 19.03 7.22
CA GLN A 65 27.54 18.50 8.16
C GLN A 65 26.18 18.26 7.49
N THR A 66 25.66 19.24 6.74
CA THR A 66 24.39 19.08 6.00
C THR A 66 24.46 17.96 4.97
N THR A 67 25.56 17.83 4.24
CA THR A 67 25.76 16.73 3.28
C THR A 67 25.78 15.37 3.98
N THR A 68 26.48 15.25 5.11
CA THR A 68 26.56 13.98 5.87
C THR A 68 25.20 13.60 6.44
N ILE A 69 24.44 14.56 6.97
CA ILE A 69 23.08 14.34 7.48
C ILE A 69 22.15 13.92 6.34
N ALA A 70 22.19 14.60 5.20
CA ALA A 70 21.36 14.27 4.04
C ALA A 70 21.68 12.86 3.50
N GLN A 71 22.96 12.48 3.42
CA GLN A 71 23.38 11.14 3.02
C GLN A 71 22.97 10.07 4.05
N GLY A 72 23.08 10.35 5.34
CA GLY A 72 22.62 9.47 6.42
C GLY A 72 21.11 9.22 6.35
N GLN A 73 20.32 10.29 6.14
CA GLN A 73 18.87 10.21 5.95
C GLN A 73 18.50 9.42 4.69
N ALA A 74 19.16 9.69 3.55
CA ALA A 74 18.91 8.96 2.31
C ALA A 74 19.19 7.46 2.45
N ARG A 75 20.29 7.08 3.13
CA ARG A 75 20.62 5.68 3.40
C ARG A 75 19.62 5.01 4.35
N ALA A 76 19.17 5.72 5.39
CA ALA A 76 18.17 5.21 6.32
C ALA A 76 16.83 4.94 5.59
N VAL A 77 16.38 5.87 4.74
CA VAL A 77 15.16 5.71 3.92
C VAL A 77 15.32 4.57 2.90
N ALA A 78 16.47 4.49 2.22
CA ALA A 78 16.71 3.39 1.27
C ALA A 78 16.69 2.02 1.97
N THR A 79 17.25 1.94 3.18
CA THR A 79 17.27 0.70 3.97
C THR A 79 15.86 0.32 4.45
N SER A 80 15.06 1.28 4.93
CA SER A 80 13.69 0.99 5.38
C SER A 80 12.79 0.56 4.23
N LEU A 81 12.92 1.18 3.05
CA LEU A 81 12.19 0.78 1.84
C LEU A 81 12.60 -0.62 1.36
N ALA A 82 13.90 -0.94 1.40
CA ALA A 82 14.38 -2.27 1.05
C ALA A 82 13.83 -3.35 2.01
N GLN A 83 13.84 -3.08 3.32
CA GLN A 83 13.26 -3.99 4.32
C GLN A 83 11.75 -4.17 4.14
N ALA A 84 11.00 -3.09 3.91
CA ALA A 84 9.57 -3.15 3.63
C ALA A 84 9.26 -3.97 2.37
N THR A 85 10.09 -3.84 1.33
CA THR A 85 9.95 -4.61 0.09
C THR A 85 10.20 -6.11 0.33
N ILE A 86 11.25 -6.47 1.07
CA ILE A 86 11.55 -7.87 1.42
C ILE A 86 10.40 -8.48 2.22
N GLN A 87 9.87 -7.75 3.20
CA GLN A 87 8.73 -8.21 4.00
C GLN A 87 7.48 -8.41 3.14
N ALA A 88 7.15 -7.46 2.26
CA ALA A 88 6.02 -7.60 1.34
C ALA A 88 6.17 -8.82 0.41
N GLN A 89 7.37 -9.05 -0.15
CA GLN A 89 7.64 -10.23 -0.99
C GLN A 89 7.52 -11.54 -0.21
N ALA A 90 8.04 -11.59 1.02
CA ALA A 90 7.92 -12.75 1.89
C ALA A 90 6.45 -13.07 2.21
N THR A 91 5.64 -12.04 2.51
CA THR A 91 4.20 -12.19 2.72
C THR A 91 3.48 -12.71 1.47
N THR A 92 3.71 -12.13 0.29
CA THR A 92 3.12 -12.62 -0.96
C THR A 92 3.52 -14.07 -1.26
N THR A 93 4.78 -14.42 -1.01
CA THR A 93 5.28 -15.79 -1.20
C THR A 93 4.57 -16.78 -0.27
N ALA A 94 4.41 -16.43 1.02
CA ALA A 94 3.70 -17.25 1.98
C ALA A 94 2.22 -17.45 1.60
N GLN A 95 1.55 -16.38 1.15
CA GLN A 95 0.16 -16.44 0.69
C GLN A 95 0.02 -17.36 -0.55
N GLN A 96 0.93 -17.23 -1.51
CA GLN A 96 0.92 -18.09 -2.70
C GLN A 96 1.24 -19.56 -2.37
N ALA A 97 2.06 -19.81 -1.34
CA ALA A 97 2.36 -21.15 -0.87
C ALA A 97 1.10 -21.85 -0.31
N ILE A 98 0.24 -21.14 0.43
CA ILE A 98 -1.05 -21.68 0.91
C ILE A 98 -1.91 -22.14 -0.28
N TYR A 99 -2.08 -21.27 -1.28
CA TYR A 99 -2.83 -21.60 -2.49
C TYR A 99 -2.26 -22.82 -3.21
N THR A 100 -0.94 -22.83 -3.41
CA THR A 100 -0.27 -23.91 -4.17
C THR A 100 -0.37 -25.23 -3.43
N GLN A 101 -0.16 -25.23 -2.11
CA GLN A 101 -0.29 -26.43 -1.28
C GLN A 101 -1.71 -26.99 -1.32
N ALA A 102 -2.72 -26.13 -1.16
CA ALA A 102 -4.11 -26.54 -1.10
C ALA A 102 -4.66 -27.06 -2.45
N THR A 103 -4.01 -26.71 -3.57
CA THR A 103 -4.43 -27.10 -4.93
C THR A 103 -3.47 -28.10 -5.61
N SER A 104 -2.44 -28.56 -4.90
CA SER A 104 -1.40 -29.44 -5.45
C SER A 104 -1.83 -30.89 -5.69
N GLY A 105 -2.84 -31.36 -4.97
CA GLY A 105 -3.32 -32.74 -5.03
C GLY A 105 -4.23 -33.04 -6.22
N THR A 106 -4.69 -34.29 -6.32
CA THR A 106 -5.76 -34.66 -7.26
C THR A 106 -7.09 -34.10 -6.72
N PRO A 107 -7.87 -33.33 -7.52
CA PRO A 107 -9.17 -32.86 -7.10
C PRO A 107 -10.12 -34.02 -6.76
N LEU A 108 -10.85 -33.90 -5.65
CA LEU A 108 -12.02 -34.73 -5.32
C LEU A 108 -13.09 -34.63 -6.42
N LEU A 109 -13.26 -33.43 -6.99
CA LEU A 109 -14.14 -33.17 -8.11
C LEU A 109 -13.44 -32.27 -9.12
N THR A 110 -13.56 -32.62 -10.40
CA THR A 110 -13.31 -31.71 -11.53
C THR A 110 -14.57 -31.70 -12.40
N SER A 111 -15.11 -30.53 -12.69
CA SER A 111 -16.30 -30.37 -13.52
C SER A 111 -16.16 -29.15 -14.43
N THR A 112 -16.55 -29.29 -15.69
CA THR A 112 -16.69 -28.14 -16.60
C THR A 112 -17.85 -27.25 -16.19
N LEU A 113 -18.83 -27.80 -15.44
CA LEU A 113 -20.15 -27.25 -15.18
C LEU A 113 -20.98 -27.00 -16.45
N ALA A 114 -20.73 -27.75 -17.53
CA ALA A 114 -21.58 -27.72 -18.73
C ALA A 114 -22.80 -28.66 -18.62
N GLU A 115 -22.78 -29.58 -17.65
CA GLU A 115 -23.80 -30.59 -17.40
C GLU A 115 -23.76 -31.06 -15.94
N GLN A 116 -24.73 -31.88 -15.54
CA GLN A 116 -25.00 -32.21 -14.13
C GLN A 116 -23.84 -32.90 -13.41
N GLY A 117 -23.15 -33.82 -14.10
CA GLY A 117 -22.05 -34.61 -13.54
C GLY A 117 -22.41 -35.34 -12.24
N THR A 118 -21.40 -35.69 -11.46
CA THR A 118 -21.57 -36.38 -10.16
C THR A 118 -21.89 -35.43 -9.01
N ALA A 119 -21.75 -34.11 -9.23
CA ALA A 119 -22.05 -33.08 -8.25
C ALA A 119 -23.56 -32.89 -8.04
N ASN A 120 -24.39 -33.31 -9.00
CA ASN A 120 -25.86 -33.30 -8.91
C ASN A 120 -26.40 -31.96 -8.40
N TRP A 121 -26.12 -30.88 -9.12
CA TRP A 121 -26.55 -29.54 -8.81
C TRP A 121 -28.07 -29.39 -8.82
N ASP A 122 -28.58 -28.52 -7.95
CA ASP A 122 -29.96 -28.09 -8.02
C ASP A 122 -30.26 -27.47 -9.39
N THR A 123 -31.33 -27.96 -10.03
CA THR A 123 -31.85 -27.38 -11.26
C THR A 123 -33.34 -27.13 -11.10
N TYR A 124 -33.76 -25.87 -11.18
CA TYR A 124 -35.14 -25.46 -11.00
C TYR A 124 -35.37 -24.09 -11.65
N SER A 125 -36.65 -23.76 -11.89
CA SER A 125 -37.07 -22.41 -12.26
C SER A 125 -37.62 -21.69 -11.05
N ALA A 126 -37.10 -20.51 -10.74
CA ALA A 126 -37.58 -19.68 -9.64
C ALA A 126 -38.95 -19.05 -10.00
N GLN A 127 -39.81 -18.83 -9.00
CA GLN A 127 -41.12 -18.20 -9.22
C GLN A 127 -40.97 -16.75 -9.71
N GLU A 128 -39.92 -16.09 -9.26
CA GLU A 128 -39.53 -14.73 -9.57
C GLU A 128 -38.79 -14.61 -10.92
N GLY A 129 -38.66 -15.72 -11.66
CA GLY A 129 -37.96 -15.79 -12.93
C GLY A 129 -36.47 -16.10 -12.78
N GLY A 130 -35.94 -16.84 -13.76
CA GLY A 130 -34.60 -17.42 -13.70
C GLY A 130 -34.62 -18.77 -12.96
N GLY A 131 -33.59 -19.03 -12.15
CA GLY A 131 -33.37 -20.27 -11.42
C GLY A 131 -31.93 -20.77 -11.55
N CYS A 132 -31.79 -22.09 -11.42
CA CYS A 132 -30.52 -22.80 -11.56
C CYS A 132 -30.60 -23.73 -12.77
N SER A 133 -29.69 -23.60 -13.73
CA SER A 133 -29.72 -24.43 -14.94
C SER A 133 -28.37 -24.53 -15.65
N PHE A 134 -28.21 -25.52 -16.51
CA PHE A 134 -27.07 -25.65 -17.41
C PHE A 134 -27.43 -25.09 -18.78
N SER A 135 -26.64 -24.14 -19.26
CA SER A 135 -26.80 -23.49 -20.57
C SER A 135 -25.46 -22.96 -21.05
N ASP A 136 -25.29 -22.83 -22.36
CA ASP A 136 -24.09 -22.20 -22.98
C ASP A 136 -22.73 -22.73 -22.46
N GLY A 137 -22.69 -24.01 -22.08
CA GLY A 137 -21.49 -24.67 -21.56
C GLY A 137 -21.09 -24.29 -20.13
N ALA A 138 -22.00 -23.69 -19.36
CA ALA A 138 -21.81 -23.28 -17.97
C ALA A 138 -23.05 -23.57 -17.12
N PHE A 139 -22.88 -23.45 -15.80
CA PHE A 139 -23.99 -23.52 -14.85
C PHE A 139 -24.39 -22.11 -14.43
N HIS A 140 -25.66 -21.77 -14.59
CA HIS A 140 -26.19 -20.44 -14.40
C HIS A 140 -27.02 -20.37 -13.13
N ALA A 141 -26.73 -19.38 -12.30
CA ALA A 141 -27.61 -18.92 -11.23
C ALA A 141 -28.17 -17.55 -11.68
N ALA A 142 -29.48 -17.46 -11.86
CA ALA A 142 -30.13 -16.28 -12.42
C ALA A 142 -31.40 -15.91 -11.66
N ILE A 143 -31.53 -14.65 -11.26
CA ILE A 143 -32.74 -14.14 -10.61
C ILE A 143 -33.21 -12.88 -11.34
N LEU A 144 -34.47 -12.88 -11.80
CA LEU A 144 -35.02 -11.78 -12.58
C LEU A 144 -35.93 -10.86 -11.74
N GLY A 145 -36.40 -11.34 -10.59
CA GLY A 145 -37.19 -10.57 -9.65
C GLY A 145 -36.34 -9.71 -8.72
N LYS A 146 -36.83 -8.51 -8.43
CA LYS A 146 -36.10 -7.53 -7.61
C LYS A 146 -36.05 -7.86 -6.13
N GLY A 147 -34.88 -7.69 -5.52
CA GLY A 147 -34.68 -7.90 -4.08
C GLY A 147 -34.71 -9.36 -3.65
N PHE A 148 -34.52 -10.28 -4.60
CA PHE A 148 -34.48 -11.72 -4.36
C PHE A 148 -33.06 -12.26 -4.43
N TYR A 149 -32.86 -13.33 -3.67
CA TYR A 149 -31.66 -14.13 -3.65
C TYR A 149 -32.05 -15.56 -3.98
N LEU A 150 -31.20 -16.26 -4.74
CA LEU A 150 -31.35 -17.69 -4.93
C LEU A 150 -30.02 -18.40 -4.70
N SER A 151 -30.12 -19.65 -4.27
CA SER A 151 -29.00 -20.56 -4.08
C SER A 151 -29.17 -21.81 -4.95
N CYS A 152 -28.06 -22.29 -5.49
CA CYS A 152 -27.97 -23.53 -6.26
C CYS A 152 -26.95 -24.44 -5.56
N PHE A 153 -27.39 -25.47 -4.84
CA PHE A 153 -26.49 -26.36 -4.10
C PHE A 153 -26.07 -27.57 -4.91
N ALA A 154 -24.88 -28.07 -4.64
CA ALA A 154 -24.47 -29.40 -5.09
C ALA A 154 -25.07 -30.46 -4.16
N GLN A 155 -25.85 -31.40 -4.70
CA GLN A 155 -26.50 -32.48 -3.94
C GLN A 155 -25.73 -33.81 -3.99
N GLY A 156 -24.61 -33.85 -4.68
CA GLY A 156 -23.74 -35.02 -4.79
C GLY A 156 -23.14 -35.40 -3.44
N LYS A 157 -23.20 -36.70 -3.09
CA LYS A 157 -22.74 -37.21 -1.78
C LYS A 157 -21.29 -36.86 -1.44
N ALA A 158 -20.41 -36.79 -2.45
CA ALA A 158 -19.00 -36.44 -2.25
C ALA A 158 -18.80 -35.00 -1.76
N LEU A 159 -19.79 -34.13 -1.94
CA LEU A 159 -19.76 -32.71 -1.58
C LEU A 159 -20.69 -32.37 -0.41
N ALA A 160 -21.35 -33.36 0.20
CA ALA A 160 -22.38 -33.12 1.21
C ALA A 160 -21.82 -32.57 2.54
N ASP A 161 -20.64 -33.06 2.93
CA ASP A 161 -20.05 -32.85 4.27
C ASP A 161 -18.58 -32.41 4.17
N LEU A 162 -18.32 -31.33 3.42
CA LEU A 162 -16.96 -30.82 3.24
C LEU A 162 -16.51 -30.03 4.49
N THR A 163 -15.44 -30.48 5.12
CA THR A 163 -14.83 -29.84 6.29
C THR A 163 -13.62 -28.99 5.92
N ASN A 164 -12.52 -29.66 5.53
CA ASN A 164 -11.31 -29.03 5.03
C ASN A 164 -11.20 -29.24 3.51
N PHE A 165 -11.23 -28.16 2.75
CA PHE A 165 -11.23 -28.23 1.30
C PHE A 165 -10.67 -26.96 0.68
N ALA A 166 -10.20 -27.10 -0.56
CA ALA A 166 -10.04 -25.98 -1.48
C ALA A 166 -11.10 -26.10 -2.58
N LEU A 167 -11.72 -24.99 -2.96
CA LEU A 167 -12.64 -24.88 -4.09
C LEU A 167 -12.11 -23.81 -5.02
N GLU A 168 -11.93 -24.12 -6.30
CA GLU A 168 -11.64 -23.17 -7.36
C GLU A 168 -12.75 -23.22 -8.42
N VAL A 169 -13.29 -22.06 -8.82
CA VAL A 169 -14.29 -21.96 -9.88
C VAL A 169 -14.08 -20.68 -10.69
N GLN A 170 -14.38 -20.73 -11.99
CA GLN A 170 -14.49 -19.51 -12.80
C GLN A 170 -15.91 -18.97 -12.74
N LEU A 171 -16.05 -17.74 -12.26
CA LEU A 171 -17.26 -16.94 -12.32
C LEU A 171 -17.22 -16.00 -13.51
N ASN A 172 -18.32 -15.91 -14.25
CA ASN A 172 -18.57 -14.92 -15.29
C ASN A 172 -19.85 -14.14 -14.93
N PRO A 173 -19.74 -12.90 -14.45
CA PRO A 173 -20.90 -12.04 -14.26
C PRO A 173 -21.51 -11.69 -15.62
N ILE A 174 -22.74 -12.15 -15.88
CA ILE A 174 -23.45 -11.84 -17.14
C ILE A 174 -24.10 -10.48 -17.01
N GLN A 175 -24.81 -10.26 -15.90
CA GLN A 175 -25.48 -9.00 -15.57
C GLN A 175 -25.86 -8.93 -14.09
N GLY A 176 -26.23 -7.73 -13.64
CA GLY A 176 -26.83 -7.48 -12.33
C GLY A 176 -25.84 -7.21 -11.22
N ASP A 177 -26.26 -7.48 -9.99
CA ASP A 177 -25.74 -6.80 -8.82
C ASP A 177 -24.70 -7.60 -8.05
N ALA A 178 -24.97 -8.88 -7.75
CA ALA A 178 -24.10 -9.66 -6.89
C ALA A 178 -24.21 -11.18 -7.07
N GLY A 179 -23.13 -11.89 -6.78
CA GLY A 179 -23.09 -13.35 -6.86
C GLY A 179 -21.80 -13.94 -6.32
N GLY A 180 -21.73 -15.26 -6.25
CA GLY A 180 -20.53 -15.93 -5.78
C GLY A 180 -20.76 -17.35 -5.30
N VAL A 181 -20.02 -17.74 -4.27
CA VAL A 181 -19.94 -19.11 -3.77
C VAL A 181 -20.47 -19.19 -2.34
N ILE A 182 -21.30 -20.21 -2.10
CA ILE A 182 -21.75 -20.62 -0.77
C ILE A 182 -20.95 -21.86 -0.36
N PHE A 183 -20.54 -21.95 0.90
CA PHE A 183 -19.81 -23.11 1.38
C PHE A 183 -20.05 -23.39 2.86
N ARG A 184 -19.75 -24.63 3.28
CA ARG A 184 -20.15 -25.19 4.58
C ARG A 184 -21.64 -24.93 4.87
N ALA A 185 -22.45 -25.12 3.82
CA ALA A 185 -23.86 -24.81 3.84
C ALA A 185 -24.69 -25.97 4.40
N ASN A 186 -25.77 -25.61 5.10
CA ASN A 186 -26.83 -26.52 5.47
C ASN A 186 -28.15 -25.99 4.92
N ASP A 187 -28.68 -26.66 3.90
CA ASP A 187 -29.90 -26.27 3.19
C ASP A 187 -31.14 -26.31 4.09
N GLN A 188 -31.15 -27.15 5.14
CA GLN A 188 -32.31 -27.31 6.04
C GLN A 188 -32.41 -26.14 7.03
N THR A 189 -31.27 -25.65 7.51
CA THR A 189 -31.20 -24.52 8.44
C THR A 189 -30.93 -23.19 7.73
N HIS A 190 -30.68 -23.22 6.41
CA HIS A 190 -30.26 -22.09 5.59
C HIS A 190 -29.00 -21.36 6.09
N THR A 191 -28.15 -22.07 6.85
CA THR A 191 -26.92 -21.51 7.41
C THR A 191 -25.73 -21.79 6.50
N SER A 192 -24.84 -20.84 6.32
CA SER A 192 -23.66 -21.01 5.45
C SER A 192 -22.60 -19.93 5.64
N TYR A 193 -21.41 -20.14 5.10
CA TYR A 193 -20.58 -19.02 4.67
C TYR A 193 -20.88 -18.63 3.23
N MET A 194 -20.84 -17.33 2.95
CA MET A 194 -21.07 -16.76 1.63
C MET A 194 -19.91 -15.87 1.22
N PHE A 195 -19.18 -16.25 0.16
CA PHE A 195 -18.19 -15.39 -0.49
C PHE A 195 -18.85 -14.70 -1.68
N ARG A 196 -19.13 -13.40 -1.49
CA ARG A 196 -19.90 -12.57 -2.43
C ARG A 196 -19.01 -11.58 -3.13
N LEU A 197 -19.33 -11.34 -4.39
CA LEU A 197 -18.83 -10.22 -5.19
C LEU A 197 -19.99 -9.35 -5.62
N THR A 198 -19.76 -8.05 -5.68
CA THR A 198 -20.76 -7.06 -6.10
C THR A 198 -20.23 -6.23 -7.27
N HIS A 199 -21.16 -5.77 -8.11
CA HIS A 199 -20.85 -5.04 -9.35
C HIS A 199 -20.07 -3.73 -9.13
N ASP A 200 -20.18 -3.13 -7.93
CA ASP A 200 -19.49 -1.92 -7.51
C ASP A 200 -18.04 -2.17 -7.01
N GLY A 201 -17.57 -3.41 -7.12
CA GLY A 201 -16.17 -3.77 -6.91
C GLY A 201 -15.83 -4.17 -5.49
N TYR A 202 -16.81 -4.62 -4.70
CA TYR A 202 -16.58 -5.14 -3.35
C TYR A 202 -16.61 -6.66 -3.35
N PHE A 203 -15.87 -7.23 -2.40
CA PHE A 203 -16.11 -8.59 -1.95
C PHE A 203 -16.57 -8.60 -0.49
N SER A 204 -17.32 -9.62 -0.12
CA SER A 204 -17.63 -9.90 1.28
C SER A 204 -17.54 -11.37 1.60
N LEU A 205 -17.18 -11.68 2.84
CA LEU A 205 -17.38 -12.98 3.44
C LEU A 205 -18.33 -12.82 4.61
N ASP A 206 -19.47 -13.51 4.51
CA ASP A 206 -20.53 -13.44 5.51
C ASP A 206 -20.78 -14.81 6.13
N ALA A 207 -20.93 -14.88 7.46
CA ALA A 207 -21.53 -16.01 8.14
C ALA A 207 -23.05 -15.81 8.18
N ARG A 208 -23.79 -16.53 7.34
CA ARG A 208 -25.23 -16.41 7.14
C ARG A 208 -25.99 -17.31 8.09
N THR A 209 -26.90 -16.72 8.85
CA THR A 209 -27.86 -17.47 9.69
C THR A 209 -29.11 -17.86 8.92
N ASP A 210 -29.44 -17.09 7.87
CA ASP A 210 -30.54 -17.34 6.94
C ASP A 210 -30.32 -16.53 5.64
N PRO A 211 -31.24 -16.62 4.64
CA PRO A 211 -31.09 -15.90 3.38
C PRO A 211 -31.07 -14.37 3.51
N SER A 212 -31.59 -13.80 4.60
CA SER A 212 -31.67 -12.35 4.84
C SER A 212 -30.68 -11.85 5.89
N HIS A 213 -30.28 -12.66 6.87
CA HIS A 213 -29.42 -12.24 7.98
C HIS A 213 -28.06 -12.96 8.03
N GLY A 214 -27.07 -12.26 8.58
CA GLY A 214 -25.73 -12.80 8.81
C GLY A 214 -24.77 -11.76 9.36
N THR A 215 -23.56 -12.20 9.68
CA THR A 215 -22.45 -11.36 10.15
C THR A 215 -21.38 -11.25 9.08
N ALA A 216 -21.02 -10.02 8.70
CA ALA A 216 -19.89 -9.77 7.81
C ALA A 216 -18.58 -10.03 8.56
N LEU A 217 -17.80 -10.99 8.09
CA LEU A 217 -16.47 -11.33 8.61
C LEU A 217 -15.38 -10.56 7.86
N ALA A 218 -15.62 -10.26 6.58
CA ALA A 218 -14.79 -9.38 5.77
C ALA A 218 -15.68 -8.62 4.77
N TYR A 219 -15.37 -7.35 4.53
CA TYR A 219 -16.02 -6.51 3.53
C TYR A 219 -15.04 -5.44 3.07
N GLU A 220 -14.60 -5.51 1.82
CA GLU A 220 -13.58 -4.61 1.30
C GLU A 220 -13.77 -4.35 -0.20
N LYS A 221 -13.45 -3.11 -0.61
CA LYS A 221 -13.37 -2.76 -2.03
C LYS A 221 -12.07 -3.31 -2.59
N ASN A 222 -12.14 -4.08 -3.67
CA ASN A 222 -10.95 -4.68 -4.25
C ASN A 222 -10.94 -4.52 -5.79
N PRO A 223 -9.88 -3.96 -6.38
CA PRO A 223 -9.82 -3.68 -7.82
C PRO A 223 -9.82 -4.93 -8.70
N LEU A 224 -9.60 -6.13 -8.13
CA LEU A 224 -9.73 -7.40 -8.86
C LEU A 224 -11.20 -7.77 -9.12
N VAL A 225 -12.15 -7.17 -8.41
CA VAL A 225 -13.58 -7.40 -8.60
C VAL A 225 -14.07 -6.53 -9.74
N SER A 226 -14.37 -7.16 -10.88
CA SER A 226 -14.87 -6.46 -12.06
C SER A 226 -15.95 -7.29 -12.74
N PHE A 227 -17.12 -6.68 -12.93
CA PHE A 227 -18.23 -7.25 -13.70
C PHE A 227 -18.23 -6.74 -15.15
N ALA A 228 -17.07 -6.29 -15.65
CA ALA A 228 -16.95 -5.86 -17.03
C ALA A 228 -17.23 -7.03 -17.99
N PRO A 229 -18.01 -6.85 -19.06
CA PRO A 229 -18.37 -7.92 -19.98
C PRO A 229 -17.17 -8.73 -20.48
N GLY A 230 -17.28 -10.06 -20.41
CA GLY A 230 -16.22 -10.99 -20.83
C GLY A 230 -15.05 -11.13 -19.85
N LYS A 231 -15.05 -10.42 -18.71
CA LYS A 231 -14.05 -10.62 -17.64
C LYS A 231 -14.51 -11.71 -16.69
N LYS A 232 -13.97 -12.92 -16.90
CA LYS A 232 -14.11 -14.01 -15.93
C LYS A 232 -13.19 -13.80 -14.73
N LEU A 233 -13.66 -14.20 -13.56
CA LEU A 233 -12.94 -14.16 -12.30
C LEU A 233 -12.70 -15.59 -11.82
N THR A 234 -11.48 -15.94 -11.45
CA THR A 234 -11.21 -17.22 -10.77
C THR A 234 -11.35 -17.01 -9.27
N LEU A 235 -12.39 -17.59 -8.68
CA LEU A 235 -12.60 -17.57 -7.24
C LEU A 235 -11.97 -18.79 -6.62
N THR A 236 -11.25 -18.62 -5.52
CA THR A 236 -10.76 -19.74 -4.73
C THR A 236 -11.04 -19.52 -3.25
N ILE A 237 -11.61 -20.55 -2.62
CA ILE A 237 -11.82 -20.61 -1.18
C ILE A 237 -10.99 -21.76 -0.65
N ILE A 238 -10.20 -21.51 0.39
CA ILE A 238 -9.46 -22.53 1.13
C ILE A 238 -9.98 -22.50 2.55
N ALA A 239 -10.73 -23.52 2.94
CA ALA A 239 -11.26 -23.68 4.28
C ALA A 239 -10.47 -24.79 4.99
N GLN A 240 -9.75 -24.46 6.06
CA GLN A 240 -8.93 -25.40 6.84
C GLN A 240 -9.12 -25.15 8.34
N GLY A 241 -9.87 -26.03 9.01
CA GLY A 241 -10.32 -25.79 10.38
C GLY A 241 -11.16 -24.51 10.45
N SER A 242 -10.74 -23.57 11.29
CA SER A 242 -11.35 -22.23 11.38
C SER A 242 -10.75 -21.19 10.44
N ASN A 243 -9.65 -21.49 9.75
CA ASN A 243 -9.05 -20.55 8.81
C ASN A 243 -9.78 -20.63 7.47
N ILE A 244 -10.17 -19.46 6.96
CA ILE A 244 -10.80 -19.31 5.64
C ILE A 244 -9.98 -18.28 4.86
N TYR A 245 -9.46 -18.69 3.71
CA TYR A 245 -8.72 -17.83 2.80
C TYR A 245 -9.49 -17.64 1.50
N LEU A 246 -9.57 -16.40 1.04
CA LEU A 246 -10.32 -15.99 -0.15
C LEU A 246 -9.34 -15.46 -1.19
N TYR A 247 -9.44 -15.98 -2.40
CA TYR A 247 -8.63 -15.54 -3.53
C TYR A 247 -9.52 -15.14 -4.69
N ILE A 248 -9.07 -14.11 -5.41
CA ILE A 248 -9.61 -13.70 -6.70
C ILE A 248 -8.44 -13.66 -7.67
N ASN A 249 -8.58 -14.34 -8.81
CA ASN A 249 -7.52 -14.47 -9.82
C ASN A 249 -6.19 -14.94 -9.22
N LYS A 250 -6.27 -15.90 -8.28
CA LYS A 250 -5.15 -16.49 -7.52
C LYS A 250 -4.40 -15.53 -6.60
N GLN A 251 -4.90 -14.33 -6.37
CA GLN A 251 -4.36 -13.38 -5.39
C GLN A 251 -5.22 -13.41 -4.13
N LEU A 252 -4.58 -13.50 -2.96
CA LEU A 252 -5.30 -13.48 -1.68
C LEU A 252 -5.95 -12.11 -1.50
N VAL A 253 -7.25 -12.08 -1.30
CA VAL A 253 -8.02 -10.85 -1.04
C VAL A 253 -8.48 -10.75 0.41
N GLY A 254 -8.57 -11.86 1.14
CA GLY A 254 -8.98 -11.85 2.53
C GLY A 254 -8.65 -13.17 3.24
N SER A 255 -8.44 -13.10 4.54
CA SER A 255 -8.26 -14.25 5.42
C SER A 255 -8.96 -13.98 6.74
N VAL A 256 -9.75 -14.92 7.22
CA VAL A 256 -10.43 -14.82 8.52
C VAL A 256 -10.22 -16.10 9.32
N ASN A 257 -10.31 -15.98 10.65
CA ASN A 257 -10.43 -17.11 11.56
C ASN A 257 -11.84 -17.10 12.15
N ASP A 258 -12.67 -18.07 11.78
CA ASP A 258 -14.06 -18.17 12.25
C ASP A 258 -14.47 -19.64 12.46
N THR A 259 -15.27 -19.89 13.48
CA THR A 259 -15.66 -21.24 13.94
C THR A 259 -17.16 -21.51 13.80
N THR A 260 -17.92 -20.58 13.22
CA THR A 260 -19.39 -20.64 13.16
C THR A 260 -19.89 -21.87 12.41
N TYR A 261 -19.30 -22.19 11.26
CA TYR A 261 -19.63 -23.38 10.47
C TYR A 261 -18.38 -24.20 10.16
N SER A 262 -18.42 -25.50 10.44
CA SER A 262 -17.25 -26.40 10.30
C SER A 262 -17.37 -27.40 9.16
N THR A 263 -18.58 -27.63 8.65
CA THR A 263 -18.88 -28.61 7.61
C THR A 263 -20.11 -28.19 6.80
N GLY A 264 -20.25 -28.75 5.61
CA GLY A 264 -21.50 -28.71 4.85
C GLY A 264 -21.26 -28.75 3.35
N LYS A 265 -22.32 -28.39 2.61
CA LYS A 265 -22.32 -28.38 1.15
C LYS A 265 -21.61 -27.16 0.58
N ILE A 266 -21.39 -27.22 -0.73
CA ILE A 266 -21.05 -26.06 -1.55
C ILE A 266 -22.20 -25.71 -2.47
N GLY A 267 -22.27 -24.44 -2.86
CA GLY A 267 -23.28 -23.93 -3.75
C GLY A 267 -22.82 -22.67 -4.46
N PHE A 268 -23.63 -22.23 -5.40
CA PHE A 268 -23.50 -20.94 -6.07
C PHE A 268 -24.75 -20.11 -5.83
N PHE A 269 -24.65 -18.80 -6.02
CA PHE A 269 -25.78 -17.92 -5.86
C PHE A 269 -25.72 -16.71 -6.77
N ALA A 270 -26.91 -16.15 -7.00
CA ALA A 270 -27.12 -14.83 -7.57
C ALA A 270 -28.05 -14.05 -6.65
N SER A 271 -27.79 -12.75 -6.50
CA SER A 271 -28.58 -11.85 -5.67
C SER A 271 -28.87 -10.57 -6.44
N ASP A 272 -30.15 -10.31 -6.65
CA ASP A 272 -30.66 -9.03 -7.12
C ASP A 272 -30.89 -8.12 -5.91
N THR A 273 -30.39 -6.89 -5.97
CA THR A 273 -30.80 -5.81 -5.06
C THR A 273 -31.68 -4.80 -5.80
N THR A 274 -31.33 -4.49 -7.05
CA THR A 274 -31.97 -3.51 -7.91
C THR A 274 -32.13 -3.97 -9.36
N ASN A 275 -31.27 -4.88 -9.84
CA ASN A 275 -31.17 -5.29 -11.23
C ASN A 275 -31.20 -6.82 -11.38
N PRO A 276 -31.93 -7.34 -12.40
CA PRO A 276 -31.91 -8.76 -12.75
C PRO A 276 -30.48 -9.28 -12.85
N THR A 277 -30.18 -10.32 -12.10
CA THR A 277 -28.81 -10.77 -11.87
C THR A 277 -28.60 -12.17 -12.38
N GLU A 278 -27.54 -12.36 -13.15
CA GLU A 278 -27.17 -13.66 -13.71
C GLU A 278 -25.66 -13.87 -13.64
N MET A 279 -25.30 -15.03 -13.11
CA MET A 279 -23.93 -15.46 -12.87
C MET A 279 -23.72 -16.82 -13.51
N ALA A 280 -22.73 -16.93 -14.40
CA ALA A 280 -22.36 -18.19 -15.02
C ALA A 280 -21.07 -18.75 -14.41
N PHE A 281 -21.09 -20.02 -14.02
CA PHE A 281 -20.00 -20.73 -13.36
C PHE A 281 -19.46 -21.82 -14.26
N SER A 282 -18.13 -21.93 -14.33
CA SER A 282 -17.44 -22.95 -15.15
C SER A 282 -16.16 -23.43 -14.49
N ASN A 283 -15.65 -24.58 -14.94
CA ASN A 283 -14.33 -25.09 -14.57
C ASN A 283 -14.12 -25.20 -13.04
N LEU A 284 -15.06 -25.87 -12.37
CA LEU A 284 -14.98 -26.15 -10.94
C LEU A 284 -13.95 -27.24 -10.64
N ARG A 285 -13.13 -27.00 -9.63
CA ARG A 285 -12.29 -28.00 -8.99
C ARG A 285 -12.47 -27.93 -7.48
N VAL A 286 -12.55 -29.09 -6.83
CA VAL A 286 -12.63 -29.20 -5.38
C VAL A 286 -11.57 -30.19 -4.93
N TRP A 287 -10.76 -29.82 -3.95
CA TRP A 287 -9.77 -30.67 -3.30
C TRP A 287 -10.15 -30.90 -1.85
N LYS A 288 -9.88 -32.10 -1.34
CA LYS A 288 -9.92 -32.37 0.09
C LYS A 288 -8.54 -32.08 0.68
N LEU A 289 -8.49 -31.40 1.82
CA LEU A 289 -7.24 -31.03 2.52
C LEU A 289 -6.98 -31.90 3.75
#